data_AF-A0A183SFX2-F1
#
_entry.id   AF-A0A183SFX2-F1
#
_cell.length_a   1.000
_cell.length_b   1.000
_cell.length_c   1.000
_cell.angle_alpha   90.00
_cell.angle_beta   90.00
_cell.angle_gamma   90.00
#
_symmetry.space_group_name_H-M   'P 1'
#
loop_
_entity.id
_entity.type
_entity.pdbx_description
1 polymer ?
#
loop_
_entity_poly.entity_id
_entity_poly.type
_entity_poly.pdbx_seq_one_letter_code
_entity_poly.pdbx_strand_id
1 'polypeptide(L)'
;MLLSLSLSQCEPLPANADFLQLWMGTHPSGPSKFVDHGCENLADYIHKDTSVLGTESVKLFGETLPFLFKVLSVNKALSIQAHPNKVLAEKLHAEHPDVYKDDNHKPELAIALSDFEALLCFRTLEEILVFCRGSFQPSPLPNTYSRYHHHHLCLTLLWTANSQQVTYTFDAFVRILSRDKEEGVSSPGVLYQPS
;
A
#
# COMPACT_ATOMS: atom_id res chain seq x y z
N MET A 1 9.41 -8.87 -15.96
CA MET A 1 8.82 -8.34 -17.21
C MET A 1 7.74 -7.39 -16.76
N LEU A 2 8.09 -6.10 -16.75
CA LEU A 2 7.20 -4.99 -16.40
C LEU A 2 6.24 -4.77 -17.56
N LEU A 3 4.96 -4.59 -17.28
CA LEU A 3 4.09 -3.75 -18.10
C LEU A 3 3.13 -3.05 -17.13
N SER A 4 3.44 -1.78 -16.87
CA SER A 4 2.40 -0.81 -16.57
C SER A 4 1.45 -0.81 -17.77
N LEU A 5 0.19 -1.16 -17.60
CA LEU A 5 -0.82 -0.84 -18.61
C LEU A 5 -1.13 0.65 -18.52
N SER A 6 -0.19 1.46 -19.03
CA SER A 6 -0.59 2.58 -19.85
C SER A 6 -1.19 1.95 -21.10
N LEU A 7 -2.51 1.96 -21.26
CA LEU A 7 -3.13 1.72 -22.57
C LEU A 7 -2.75 2.90 -23.47
N SER A 8 -1.48 2.91 -23.87
CA SER A 8 -0.93 3.88 -24.80
C SER A 8 -1.32 3.54 -26.23
N GLN A 9 -1.89 2.34 -26.47
CA GLN A 9 -2.28 1.85 -27.79
C GLN A 9 -3.63 1.14 -27.72
N CYS A 10 -4.55 1.52 -28.62
CA CYS A 10 -5.79 0.81 -28.95
C CYS A 10 -5.50 -0.52 -29.67
N GLU A 11 -4.67 -1.37 -29.07
CA GLU A 11 -4.25 -2.65 -29.63
C GLU A 11 -4.62 -3.78 -28.66
N PRO A 12 -4.93 -4.99 -29.17
CA PRO A 12 -5.33 -6.11 -28.33
C PRO A 12 -4.19 -6.58 -27.41
N LEU A 13 -4.55 -6.98 -26.21
CA LEU A 13 -3.60 -7.45 -25.20
C LEU A 13 -2.96 -8.79 -25.61
N PRO A 14 -1.65 -8.98 -25.40
CA PRO A 14 -1.01 -10.28 -25.61
C PRO A 14 -1.56 -11.30 -24.61
N ALA A 15 -1.95 -12.48 -25.11
CA ALA A 15 -2.71 -13.48 -24.35
C ALA A 15 -2.01 -14.06 -23.11
N ASN A 16 -0.68 -13.97 -23.01
CA ASN A 16 0.13 -14.63 -21.98
C ASN A 16 1.06 -13.65 -21.21
N ALA A 17 0.67 -12.39 -21.07
CA ALA A 17 1.44 -11.44 -20.25
C ALA A 17 0.92 -11.41 -18.80
N ASP A 18 1.85 -11.38 -17.85
CA ASP A 18 1.53 -11.11 -16.44
C ASP A 18 1.21 -9.62 -16.29
N PHE A 19 -0.06 -9.30 -15.98
CA PHE A 19 -0.49 -7.93 -15.71
C PHE A 19 -0.52 -7.68 -14.20
N LEU A 20 0.13 -6.61 -13.75
CA LEU A 20 0.16 -6.23 -12.32
C LEU A 20 -0.90 -5.18 -11.98
N GLN A 21 -1.09 -4.21 -12.88
CA GLN A 21 -1.97 -3.06 -12.63
C GLN A 21 -2.60 -2.56 -13.93
N LEU A 22 -3.88 -2.19 -13.85
CA LEU A 22 -4.58 -1.38 -14.84
C LEU A 22 -4.81 0.01 -14.25
N TRP A 23 -4.42 1.06 -14.96
CA TRP A 23 -4.57 2.44 -14.51
C TRP A 23 -5.67 3.16 -15.29
N MET A 24 -6.54 3.86 -14.56
CA MET A 24 -7.64 4.63 -15.10
C MET A 24 -7.60 6.03 -14.51
N GLY A 25 -7.28 7.01 -15.34
CA GLY A 25 -7.15 8.42 -14.94
C GLY A 25 -6.17 9.18 -15.82
N THR A 26 -5.68 10.30 -15.29
CA THR A 26 -4.86 11.28 -16.02
C THR A 26 -3.36 11.21 -15.70
N HIS A 27 -2.90 10.13 -15.05
CA HIS A 27 -1.51 10.05 -14.59
C HIS A 27 -0.51 10.01 -15.77
N PRO A 28 0.54 10.86 -15.79
CA PRO A 28 1.46 10.96 -16.94
C PRO A 28 2.19 9.67 -17.31
N SER A 29 2.53 8.83 -16.34
CA SER A 29 3.19 7.52 -16.59
C SER A 29 2.23 6.44 -17.13
N GLY A 30 0.93 6.69 -17.14
CA GLY A 30 -0.08 5.76 -17.63
C GLY A 30 -1.38 6.46 -18.02
N PRO A 31 -1.36 7.34 -19.05
CA PRO A 31 -2.53 8.12 -19.42
C PRO A 31 -3.62 7.23 -20.00
N SER A 32 -4.86 7.41 -19.56
CA SER A 32 -6.02 6.84 -20.22
C SER A 32 -6.33 7.57 -21.52
N LYS A 33 -6.82 6.83 -22.52
CA LYS A 33 -7.15 7.35 -23.85
C LYS A 33 -8.53 6.88 -24.27
N PHE A 34 -9.22 7.70 -25.05
CA PHE A 34 -10.49 7.33 -25.65
C PHE A 34 -10.29 6.42 -26.86
N VAL A 35 -11.02 5.31 -26.93
CA VAL A 35 -10.96 4.41 -28.10
C VAL A 35 -11.58 5.07 -29.33
N ASP A 36 -12.73 5.71 -29.18
CA ASP A 36 -13.54 6.21 -30.30
C ASP A 36 -13.25 7.68 -30.69
N HIS A 37 -12.48 8.41 -29.87
CA HIS A 37 -12.08 9.81 -30.13
C HIS A 37 -10.64 9.92 -30.62
N GLY A 38 -10.26 9.08 -31.58
CA GLY A 38 -8.93 9.14 -32.20
C GLY A 38 -7.77 8.94 -31.22
N CYS A 39 -7.97 8.17 -30.15
CA CYS A 39 -6.96 7.96 -29.10
C CYS A 39 -6.54 9.22 -28.34
N GLU A 40 -7.41 10.23 -28.25
CA GLU A 40 -7.17 11.43 -27.44
C GLU A 40 -6.91 11.07 -25.97
N ASN A 41 -5.95 11.77 -25.36
CA ASN A 41 -5.60 11.63 -23.95
C ASN A 41 -6.69 12.24 -23.07
N LEU A 42 -7.13 11.50 -22.03
CA LEU A 42 -8.13 11.97 -21.07
C LEU A 42 -7.73 13.27 -20.39
N ALA A 43 -6.44 13.47 -20.10
CA ALA A 43 -5.95 14.70 -19.48
C ALA A 43 -6.13 15.92 -20.40
N ASP A 44 -5.82 15.76 -21.70
CA ASP A 44 -5.98 16.83 -22.70
C ASP A 44 -7.46 17.15 -22.93
N TYR A 45 -8.31 16.13 -22.95
CA TYR A 45 -9.76 16.28 -23.05
C TYR A 45 -10.33 17.09 -21.87
N ILE A 46 -9.95 16.75 -20.63
CA ILE A 46 -10.36 17.50 -19.43
C ILE A 46 -9.84 18.94 -19.46
N HIS A 47 -8.63 19.18 -19.96
CA HIS A 47 -8.08 20.53 -20.04
C HIS A 47 -8.83 21.43 -21.04
N LYS A 48 -9.42 20.85 -22.09
CA LYS A 48 -10.25 21.58 -23.05
C LYS A 48 -11.60 21.98 -22.48
N ASP A 49 -12.16 21.17 -21.59
CA ASP A 49 -13.43 21.43 -20.92
C ASP A 49 -13.42 20.89 -19.48
N THR A 50 -13.09 21.75 -18.53
CA THR A 50 -13.02 21.38 -17.11
C THR A 50 -14.39 21.14 -16.48
N SER A 51 -15.49 21.50 -17.17
CA SER A 51 -16.85 21.29 -16.68
C SER A 51 -17.20 19.80 -16.52
N VAL A 52 -16.50 18.92 -17.24
CA VAL A 52 -16.64 17.45 -17.15
C VAL A 52 -16.26 16.89 -15.79
N LEU A 53 -15.46 17.62 -15.00
CA LEU A 53 -15.11 17.27 -13.63
C LEU A 53 -16.24 17.60 -12.63
N GLY A 54 -17.18 18.46 -13.03
CA GLY A 54 -18.19 19.04 -12.15
C GLY A 54 -17.66 20.19 -11.29
N THR A 55 -18.52 21.17 -11.03
CA THR A 55 -18.16 22.44 -10.36
C THR A 55 -17.57 22.24 -8.97
N GLU A 56 -18.12 21.32 -8.18
CA GLU A 56 -17.64 21.07 -6.82
C GLU A 56 -16.26 20.42 -6.79
N SER A 57 -15.98 19.51 -7.74
CA SER A 57 -14.65 18.90 -7.84
C SER A 57 -13.61 19.95 -8.19
N VAL A 58 -13.90 20.82 -9.16
CA VAL A 58 -12.98 21.91 -9.56
C VAL A 58 -12.72 22.86 -8.39
N LYS A 59 -13.76 23.20 -7.62
CA LYS A 59 -13.62 24.07 -6.45
C LYS A 59 -12.75 23.46 -5.34
N LEU A 60 -12.84 22.15 -5.12
CA LEU A 60 -12.14 21.45 -4.04
C LEU A 60 -10.72 21.01 -4.43
N PHE A 61 -10.53 20.58 -5.68
CA PHE A 61 -9.31 19.89 -6.12
C PHE A 61 -8.64 20.54 -7.35
N GLY A 62 -9.23 21.61 -7.90
CA GLY A 62 -8.73 22.29 -9.09
C GLY A 62 -9.10 21.59 -10.40
N GLU A 63 -8.46 22.02 -11.48
CA GLU A 63 -8.78 21.62 -12.86
C GLU A 63 -8.17 20.27 -13.27
N THR A 64 -7.95 19.37 -12.30
CA THR A 64 -7.36 18.06 -12.54
C THR A 64 -8.22 16.95 -11.93
N LEU A 65 -8.13 15.74 -12.48
CA LEU A 65 -8.81 14.59 -11.91
C LEU A 65 -8.20 14.24 -10.55
N PRO A 66 -8.97 14.27 -9.45
CA PRO A 66 -8.40 14.22 -8.09
C PRO A 66 -8.09 12.82 -7.58
N PHE A 67 -8.20 11.79 -8.43
CA PHE A 67 -7.93 10.42 -8.07
C PHE A 67 -7.31 9.64 -9.24
N LEU A 68 -6.63 8.55 -8.90
CA LEU A 68 -6.17 7.54 -9.85
C LEU A 68 -6.83 6.22 -9.48
N PHE A 69 -7.68 5.71 -10.36
CA PHE A 69 -8.32 4.42 -10.14
C PHE A 69 -7.43 3.30 -10.68
N LYS A 70 -7.34 2.21 -9.92
CA LYS A 70 -6.50 1.07 -10.28
C LYS A 70 -7.23 -0.24 -10.05
N VAL A 71 -7.00 -1.20 -10.95
CA VAL A 71 -7.25 -2.62 -10.69
C VAL A 71 -5.89 -3.29 -10.52
N LEU A 72 -5.69 -3.97 -9.41
CA LEU A 72 -4.43 -4.62 -9.07
C LEU A 72 -4.60 -6.14 -9.14
N SER A 73 -3.63 -6.80 -9.76
CA SER A 73 -3.51 -8.26 -9.78
C SER A 73 -2.20 -8.63 -9.07
N VAL A 74 -2.33 -9.13 -7.85
CA VAL A 74 -1.20 -9.29 -6.91
C VAL A 74 -0.89 -10.78 -6.74
N ASN A 75 0.19 -11.23 -7.37
CA ASN A 75 0.69 -12.62 -7.24
C ASN A 75 1.79 -12.77 -6.17
N LYS A 76 2.41 -11.66 -5.74
CA LYS A 76 3.45 -11.64 -4.71
C LYS A 76 3.16 -10.52 -3.73
N ALA A 77 3.51 -10.73 -2.46
CA ALA A 77 3.40 -9.71 -1.43
C ALA A 77 4.13 -8.43 -1.86
N LEU A 78 3.42 -7.30 -1.74
CA LEU A 78 3.97 -5.97 -1.99
C LEU A 78 4.72 -5.47 -0.74
N SER A 79 5.55 -4.45 -0.90
CA SER A 79 6.22 -3.81 0.23
C SER A 79 5.20 -3.24 1.21
N ILE A 80 5.52 -3.29 2.51
CA ILE A 80 4.77 -2.57 3.53
C ILE A 80 4.96 -1.06 3.28
N GLN A 81 3.86 -0.32 3.28
CA GLN A 81 3.84 1.10 2.97
C GLN A 81 3.19 1.89 4.09
N ALA A 82 3.62 3.14 4.24
CA ALA A 82 2.97 4.13 5.07
C ALA A 82 3.02 5.48 4.35
N HIS A 83 1.91 6.21 4.37
CA HIS A 83 1.83 7.53 3.74
C HIS A 83 1.89 8.63 4.80
N PRO A 84 2.69 9.68 4.58
CA PRO A 84 2.66 10.85 5.44
C PRO A 84 1.29 11.54 5.36
N ASN A 85 0.90 12.23 6.43
CA ASN A 85 -0.19 13.19 6.36
C ASN A 85 0.21 14.42 5.53
N LYS A 86 -0.74 15.32 5.22
CA LYS A 86 -0.51 16.44 4.31
C LYS A 86 0.64 17.35 4.76
N VAL A 87 0.64 17.73 6.05
CA VAL A 87 1.69 18.59 6.64
C VAL A 87 3.08 17.97 6.53
N LEU A 88 3.19 16.66 6.79
CA LEU A 88 4.46 15.95 6.69
C LEU A 88 4.88 15.75 5.22
N ALA A 89 3.94 15.50 4.31
CA ALA A 89 4.21 15.37 2.88
C ALA A 89 4.79 16.66 2.30
N GLU A 90 4.21 17.82 2.63
CA GLU A 90 4.72 19.15 2.24
C GLU A 90 6.17 19.36 2.69
N LYS A 91 6.44 19.07 3.97
CA LYS A 91 7.79 19.20 4.53
C LYS A 91 8.78 18.27 3.81
N LEU A 92 8.43 16.99 3.64
CA LEU A 92 9.28 15.99 3.05
C LEU A 92 9.55 16.26 1.56
N HIS A 93 8.55 16.76 0.83
CA HIS A 93 8.71 17.18 -0.57
C HIS A 93 9.66 18.37 -0.69
N ALA A 94 9.55 19.36 0.20
CA ALA A 94 10.45 20.52 0.21
C ALA A 94 11.90 20.15 0.56
N GLU A 95 12.11 19.23 1.52
CA GLU A 95 13.44 18.80 1.97
C GLU A 95 14.10 17.78 1.02
N HIS A 96 13.31 16.88 0.42
CA HIS A 96 13.79 15.74 -0.37
C HIS A 96 12.91 15.49 -1.62
N PRO A 97 12.86 16.43 -2.58
CA PRO A 97 11.95 16.36 -3.75
C PRO A 97 12.27 15.21 -4.71
N ASP A 98 13.49 14.67 -4.67
CA ASP A 98 13.91 13.50 -5.43
C ASP A 98 13.30 12.20 -4.88
N VAL A 99 13.03 12.13 -3.57
CA VAL A 99 12.41 10.98 -2.90
C VAL A 99 10.89 11.13 -2.83
N TYR A 100 10.40 12.29 -2.37
CA TYR A 100 8.97 12.59 -2.25
C TYR A 100 8.56 13.42 -3.45
N LYS A 101 7.88 12.81 -4.42
CA LYS A 101 7.59 13.42 -5.73
C LYS A 101 6.50 14.49 -5.71
N ASP A 102 5.69 14.52 -4.65
CA ASP A 102 4.59 15.45 -4.49
C ASP A 102 4.42 15.80 -3.01
N ASP A 103 3.74 16.92 -2.76
CA ASP A 103 3.49 17.47 -1.43
C ASP A 103 2.20 16.93 -0.78
N ASN A 104 1.58 15.87 -1.33
CA ASN A 104 0.23 15.49 -0.97
C ASN A 104 0.17 14.23 -0.10
N HIS A 105 -0.86 14.19 0.74
CA HIS A 105 -1.28 12.96 1.39
C HIS A 105 -1.89 12.00 0.37
N LYS A 106 -1.78 10.69 0.63
CA LYS A 106 -2.27 9.64 -0.28
C LYS A 106 -3.30 8.77 0.44
N PRO A 107 -4.56 9.24 0.56
CA PRO A 107 -5.63 8.39 1.04
C PRO A 107 -5.90 7.30 -0.01
N GLU A 108 -5.96 6.05 0.43
CA GLU A 108 -6.21 4.89 -0.43
C GLU A 108 -7.44 4.11 0.05
N LEU A 109 -8.21 3.61 -0.91
CA LEU A 109 -9.35 2.72 -0.68
C LEU A 109 -9.15 1.47 -1.54
N ALA A 110 -9.15 0.30 -0.90
CA ALA A 110 -9.05 -0.98 -1.59
C ALA A 110 -10.38 -1.73 -1.49
N ILE A 111 -10.84 -2.28 -2.61
CA ILE A 111 -12.02 -3.14 -2.70
C ILE A 111 -11.58 -4.47 -3.31
N ALA A 112 -11.82 -5.56 -2.58
CA ALA A 112 -11.48 -6.90 -3.02
C ALA A 112 -12.43 -7.35 -4.14
N LEU A 113 -11.88 -7.68 -5.31
CA LEU A 113 -12.62 -8.26 -6.45
C LEU A 113 -12.61 -9.80 -6.43
N SER A 114 -11.68 -10.38 -5.67
CA SER A 114 -11.50 -11.80 -5.39
C SER A 114 -11.08 -11.96 -3.94
N ASP A 115 -10.83 -13.19 -3.48
CA ASP A 115 -10.14 -13.41 -2.22
C ASP A 115 -8.85 -12.59 -2.17
N PHE A 116 -8.68 -11.86 -1.07
CA PHE A 116 -7.63 -10.87 -0.93
C PHE A 116 -7.14 -10.81 0.51
N GLU A 117 -5.82 -10.81 0.67
CA GLU A 117 -5.15 -10.70 1.97
C GLU A 117 -4.39 -9.38 2.04
N ALA A 118 -4.52 -8.68 3.16
CA ALA A 118 -3.82 -7.43 3.40
C ALA A 118 -3.39 -7.29 4.86
N LEU A 119 -2.29 -6.57 5.07
CA LEU A 119 -1.88 -6.09 6.38
C LEU A 119 -2.36 -4.64 6.53
N LEU A 120 -3.20 -4.39 7.52
CA LEU A 120 -3.78 -3.08 7.79
C LEU A 120 -3.53 -2.69 9.24
N CYS A 121 -2.89 -1.54 9.44
CA CYS A 121 -2.61 -0.98 10.77
C CYS A 121 -1.86 -1.94 11.71
N PHE A 122 -1.73 -1.56 12.98
CA PHE A 122 -1.19 -2.42 14.02
C PHE A 122 -2.32 -3.16 14.74
N ARG A 123 -2.05 -4.40 15.13
CA ARG A 123 -2.85 -5.15 16.12
C ARG A 123 -2.85 -4.43 17.47
N THR A 124 -3.77 -4.80 18.36
CA THR A 124 -3.73 -4.26 19.73
C THR A 124 -2.48 -4.74 20.46
N LEU A 125 -2.07 -4.04 21.53
CA LEU A 125 -0.92 -4.47 22.32
C LEU A 125 -1.12 -5.88 22.85
N GLU A 126 -2.32 -6.17 23.36
CA GLU A 126 -2.63 -7.45 23.99
C GLU A 126 -2.43 -8.59 22.99
N GLU A 127 -2.90 -8.43 21.75
CA GLU A 127 -2.66 -9.37 20.67
C GLU A 127 -1.17 -9.50 20.35
N ILE A 128 -0.46 -8.38 20.18
CA ILE A 128 0.98 -8.37 19.89
C ILE A 128 1.74 -9.12 21.00
N LEU A 129 1.42 -8.88 22.26
CA LEU A 129 2.05 -9.55 23.40
C LEU A 129 1.74 -11.05 23.43
N VAL A 130 0.54 -11.47 23.03
CA VAL A 130 0.22 -12.91 22.90
C VAL A 130 1.11 -13.55 21.82
N PHE A 131 1.23 -12.92 20.65
CA PHE A 131 2.11 -13.41 19.58
C PHE A 131 3.60 -13.40 19.97
N CYS A 132 4.04 -12.40 20.73
CA CYS A 132 5.40 -12.38 21.25
C CYS A 132 5.60 -13.45 22.35
N ARG A 133 4.72 -13.56 23.35
CA ARG A 133 4.93 -14.48 24.49
C ARG A 133 4.89 -15.96 24.09
N GLY A 134 4.10 -16.34 23.09
CA GLY A 134 4.00 -17.74 22.65
C GLY A 134 5.19 -18.24 21.82
N SER A 135 5.96 -17.33 21.20
CA SER A 135 6.83 -17.68 20.06
C SER A 135 8.10 -16.84 19.95
N PHE A 136 8.17 -15.66 20.56
CA PHE A 136 9.23 -14.67 20.33
C PHE A 136 9.53 -13.84 21.58
N GLN A 137 10.65 -14.11 22.25
CA GLN A 137 11.17 -13.24 23.31
C GLN A 137 12.24 -12.30 22.74
N PRO A 138 11.90 -11.06 22.35
CA PRO A 138 12.92 -10.07 22.02
C PRO A 138 13.70 -9.72 23.31
N SER A 139 15.00 -10.01 23.30
CA SER A 139 15.94 -9.60 24.34
C SER A 139 16.08 -8.07 24.40
N PRO A 140 16.33 -7.51 25.60
CA PRO A 140 15.33 -7.26 26.63
C PRO A 140 14.46 -6.05 26.27
N LEU A 141 13.14 -6.22 26.37
CA LEU A 141 12.18 -5.11 26.34
C LEU A 141 12.26 -4.33 27.67
N PRO A 142 12.51 -3.00 27.68
CA PRO A 142 12.56 -2.22 28.91
C PRO A 142 11.25 -2.32 29.71
N ASN A 143 11.34 -2.51 31.03
CA ASN A 143 10.23 -2.83 31.95
C ASN A 143 9.13 -1.75 32.12
N THR A 144 9.00 -0.77 31.24
CA THR A 144 8.04 0.34 31.35
C THR A 144 7.29 0.56 30.04
N TYR A 145 6.18 -0.14 29.84
CA TYR A 145 5.28 0.07 28.70
C TYR A 145 4.01 0.80 29.13
N SER A 146 3.90 2.07 28.74
CA SER A 146 2.68 2.89 28.80
C SER A 146 2.14 3.14 27.39
N ARG A 147 0.85 3.45 27.26
CA ARG A 147 0.03 3.58 26.03
C ARG A 147 0.69 4.30 24.84
N TYR A 148 1.62 5.22 25.06
CA TYR A 148 2.37 5.95 24.02
C TYR A 148 3.60 5.20 23.46
N HIS A 149 3.99 4.07 24.05
CA HIS A 149 5.17 3.28 23.66
C HIS A 149 4.86 2.19 22.61
N HIS A 150 3.60 2.03 22.20
CA HIS A 150 3.17 0.97 21.27
C HIS A 150 3.74 1.13 19.86
N HIS A 151 3.45 2.26 19.23
CA HIS A 151 4.03 2.61 17.93
C HIS A 151 5.54 2.72 18.03
N HIS A 152 6.05 3.28 19.13
CA HIS A 152 7.48 3.42 19.32
C HIS A 152 8.16 2.05 19.41
N LEU A 153 7.61 1.07 20.12
CA LEU A 153 8.17 -0.28 20.18
C LEU A 153 8.22 -0.95 18.80
N CYS A 154 7.12 -0.93 18.05
CA CYS A 154 7.09 -1.53 16.71
C CYS A 154 8.06 -0.84 15.75
N LEU A 155 8.11 0.51 15.79
CA LEU A 155 9.03 1.28 14.97
C LEU A 155 10.48 1.10 15.41
N THR A 156 10.77 1.04 16.71
CA THR A 156 12.10 0.74 17.24
C THR A 156 12.54 -0.64 16.79
N LEU A 157 11.70 -1.67 16.91
CA LEU A 157 12.05 -3.00 16.40
C LEU A 157 12.34 -3.00 14.90
N LEU A 158 11.57 -2.27 14.08
CA LEU A 158 11.82 -2.14 12.64
C LEU A 158 13.07 -1.31 12.32
N TRP A 159 13.37 -0.30 13.12
CA TRP A 159 14.41 0.70 12.83
C TRP A 159 15.77 0.38 13.44
N THR A 160 15.80 -0.27 14.60
CA THR A 160 17.04 -0.52 15.36
C THR A 160 17.53 -1.96 15.23
N ALA A 161 16.75 -2.87 14.64
CA ALA A 161 17.20 -4.23 14.42
C ALA A 161 18.34 -4.27 13.39
N ASN A 162 19.47 -4.84 13.78
CA ASN A 162 20.57 -5.10 12.85
C ASN A 162 20.29 -6.38 12.03
N SER A 163 21.04 -6.58 10.95
CA SER A 163 20.86 -7.71 10.04
C SER A 163 20.92 -9.08 10.74
N GLN A 164 21.80 -9.25 11.73
CA GLN A 164 21.89 -10.51 12.49
C GLN A 164 20.63 -10.77 13.33
N GLN A 165 20.12 -9.73 14.00
CA GLN A 165 18.88 -9.82 14.77
C GLN A 165 17.68 -10.14 13.88
N VAL A 166 17.62 -9.54 12.68
CA VAL A 166 16.57 -9.84 11.70
C VAL A 166 16.66 -11.30 11.24
N THR A 167 17.85 -11.77 10.83
CA THR A 167 18.03 -13.16 10.38
C THR A 167 17.68 -14.16 11.47
N TYR A 168 18.18 -13.95 12.69
CA TYR A 168 17.88 -14.83 13.82
C TYR A 168 16.38 -14.89 14.12
N THR A 169 15.72 -13.72 14.10
CA THR A 169 14.27 -13.62 14.32
C THR A 169 13.50 -14.34 13.21
N PHE A 170 13.90 -14.18 11.96
CA PHE A 170 13.30 -14.85 10.82
C PHE A 170 13.44 -16.37 10.93
N ASP A 171 14.64 -16.87 11.23
CA ASP A 171 14.89 -18.32 11.37
C ASP A 171 14.08 -18.93 12.51
N ALA A 172 13.98 -18.23 13.65
CA ALA A 172 13.13 -18.64 14.76
C ALA A 172 11.65 -18.71 14.35
N PHE A 173 11.16 -17.70 13.64
CA PHE A 173 9.78 -17.65 13.16
C PHE A 173 9.47 -18.79 12.17
N VAL A 174 10.37 -19.06 11.22
CA VAL A 174 10.21 -20.18 10.27
C VAL A 174 10.12 -21.52 10.99
N ARG A 175 10.95 -21.75 12.02
CA ARG A 175 10.89 -23.00 12.81
C ARG A 175 9.54 -23.18 13.52
N ILE A 176 8.98 -22.09 14.04
CA ILE A 176 7.69 -22.12 14.73
C ILE A 176 6.56 -22.46 13.76
N LEU A 177 6.54 -21.80 12.60
CA LEU A 177 5.54 -22.10 11.56
C LEU A 177 5.63 -23.54 11.06
N SER A 178 6.83 -24.09 10.95
CA SER A 178 7.01 -25.49 10.56
C SER A 178 6.45 -26.45 11.62
N ARG A 179 6.63 -26.17 12.91
CA ARG A 179 6.07 -26.97 14.00
C ARG A 179 4.54 -26.90 14.04
N ASP A 180 3.96 -25.71 13.90
CA ASP A 180 2.51 -25.52 13.92
C ASP A 180 1.81 -26.26 12.76
N LYS A 181 2.48 -26.36 11.60
CA LYS A 181 2.02 -27.19 10.46
C LYS A 181 2.04 -28.69 10.78
N GLU A 182 3.05 -29.17 11.49
CA GLU A 182 3.16 -30.58 11.90
C GLU A 182 2.12 -30.94 12.98
N GLU A 183 1.78 -29.98 13.86
CA GLU A 183 0.81 -30.16 14.95
C GLU A 183 -0.65 -29.86 14.54
N GLY A 184 -0.90 -29.44 13.29
CA GLY A 184 -2.24 -29.18 12.77
C GLY A 184 -2.93 -27.95 13.37
N VAL A 185 -2.16 -27.01 13.92
CA VAL A 185 -2.69 -25.79 14.55
C VAL A 185 -3.03 -24.77 13.46
N SER A 186 -4.32 -24.46 13.28
CA SER A 186 -4.75 -23.41 12.34
C SER A 186 -4.35 -22.02 12.86
N SER A 187 -3.64 -21.23 12.04
CA SER A 187 -3.32 -19.85 12.39
C SER A 187 -4.61 -19.03 12.59
N PRO A 188 -4.73 -18.21 13.65
CA PRO A 188 -5.90 -17.37 13.87
C PRO A 188 -5.88 -16.21 12.87
N GLY A 189 -6.46 -16.45 11.69
CA GLY A 189 -6.88 -15.38 10.78
C GLY A 189 -8.00 -14.60 11.45
N VAL A 190 -7.71 -13.39 11.92
CA VAL A 190 -8.75 -12.49 12.42
C VAL A 190 -9.40 -11.87 11.19
N LEU A 191 -10.54 -12.43 10.77
CA LEU A 191 -11.45 -11.78 9.83
C LEU A 191 -11.98 -10.52 10.51
N TYR A 192 -11.62 -9.35 9.98
CA TYR A 192 -12.27 -8.11 10.37
C TYR A 192 -13.76 -8.21 10.00
N GLN A 193 -14.63 -8.32 11.00
CA GLN A 193 -16.07 -8.20 10.80
C GLN A 193 -16.45 -6.75 11.09
N PRO A 194 -16.95 -5.98 10.10
CA PRO A 194 -17.43 -4.64 10.36
C PRO A 194 -18.67 -4.71 11.26
N SER A 195 -18.70 -3.83 12.26
CA SER A 195 -19.81 -3.59 13.19
C SER A 195 -21.01 -2.93 12.52
#